data_AF-A0A8T3VQ68-F1
#
_entry.id   AF-A0A8T3VQ68-F1
#
_cell.length_a   1.000
_cell.length_b   1.000
_cell.length_c   1.000
_cell.angle_alpha   90.00
_cell.angle_beta   90.00
_cell.angle_gamma   90.00
#
_symmetry.space_group_name_H-M   'P 1'
#
loop_
_entity.id
_entity.type
_entity.pdbx_description
1 polymer ?
#
loop_
_entity_poly.entity_id
_entity_poly.type
_entity_poly.pdbx_seq_one_letter_code
_entity_poly.pdbx_strand_id
1 'polypeptide(L)'
;MIEEDMARLIELNEKIVSQNDEIIRLLLKLAGEGKSRDDSITNPEVKDSGYDVLVNEGGKIFVDSALSGINLGDFSSSEQSKQMDEKDFGLSEGSGENLLDSKLDVGEVFFIGNSEDGNFDAYKLSIKQSDEFKVSPKNLEEDIRNNIPDYNCEITIDNLTGDGITNQYNMPLVIANESLVRNEIIASGTVILDDEPYENLSEIIRFAMENGAKKVHLSLKNAMAVINAPPEILEFLDFYRTYEQIFDKLF
;
A
#
# COMPACT_ATOMS: atom_id res chain seq x y z
N MET A 1 -40.17 -12.53 -22.88
CA MET A 1 -39.20 -12.89 -21.81
C MET A 1 -37.77 -12.51 -22.19
N ILE A 2 -37.12 -13.14 -23.18
CA ILE A 2 -35.71 -12.80 -23.53
C ILE A 2 -35.54 -11.35 -24.02
N GLU A 3 -36.50 -10.82 -24.77
CA GLU A 3 -36.43 -9.44 -25.28
C GLU A 3 -36.63 -8.36 -24.20
N GLU A 4 -37.40 -8.66 -23.15
CA GLU A 4 -37.63 -7.72 -22.03
C GLU A 4 -36.41 -7.63 -21.12
N ASP A 5 -35.72 -8.75 -20.91
CA ASP A 5 -34.47 -8.78 -20.13
C ASP A 5 -33.33 -8.08 -20.89
N MET A 6 -33.30 -8.18 -22.22
CA MET A 6 -32.33 -7.48 -23.05
C MET A 6 -32.57 -5.97 -23.07
N ALA A 7 -33.84 -5.53 -23.16
CA ALA A 7 -34.19 -4.12 -23.07
C ALA A 7 -33.80 -3.51 -21.71
N ARG A 8 -34.01 -4.24 -20.61
CA ARG A 8 -33.57 -3.82 -19.28
C ARG A 8 -32.05 -3.71 -19.15
N LEU A 9 -31.30 -4.64 -19.76
CA LEU A 9 -29.84 -4.58 -19.76
C LEU A 9 -29.30 -3.37 -20.56
N ILE A 10 -29.94 -3.02 -21.67
CA ILE A 10 -29.59 -1.84 -22.46
C ILE A 10 -29.85 -0.57 -21.63
N GLU A 11 -31.03 -0.44 -21.02
CA GLU A 11 -31.38 0.71 -20.18
C GLU A 11 -30.42 0.87 -18.98
N LEU A 12 -30.04 -0.25 -18.37
CA LEU A 12 -29.10 -0.25 -17.24
C LEU A 12 -27.69 0.17 -17.67
N ASN A 13 -27.25 -0.26 -18.86
CA ASN A 13 -25.97 0.17 -19.43
C ASN A 13 -25.97 1.66 -19.79
N GLU A 14 -27.04 2.18 -20.39
CA GLU A 14 -27.15 3.62 -20.69
C GLU A 14 -27.07 4.47 -19.41
N LYS A 15 -27.69 3.98 -18.33
CA LYS A 15 -27.61 4.64 -17.01
C LYS A 15 -26.19 4.61 -16.44
N ILE A 16 -25.48 3.48 -16.56
CA ILE A 16 -24.09 3.35 -16.12
C ILE A 16 -23.18 4.32 -16.89
N VAL A 17 -23.36 4.42 -18.22
CA VAL A 17 -22.57 5.35 -19.06
C VAL A 17 -22.80 6.79 -18.61
N SER A 18 -24.06 7.20 -18.41
CA SER A 18 -24.37 8.54 -17.93
C SER A 18 -23.78 8.85 -16.54
N GLN A 19 -23.74 7.85 -15.65
CA GLN A 19 -23.13 8.01 -14.32
C GLN A 19 -21.62 8.14 -14.41
N ASN A 20 -20.97 7.37 -15.29
CA ASN A 20 -19.53 7.46 -15.51
C ASN A 20 -19.12 8.82 -16.08
N ASP A 21 -19.88 9.38 -17.03
CA ASP A 21 -19.64 10.71 -17.57
C ASP A 21 -19.74 11.81 -16.49
N GLU A 22 -20.70 11.69 -15.57
CA GLU A 22 -20.86 12.61 -14.45
C GLU A 22 -19.70 12.50 -13.44
N ILE A 23 -19.26 11.28 -13.12
CA ILE A 23 -18.10 11.05 -12.26
C ILE A 23 -16.84 11.67 -12.88
N ILE A 24 -16.60 11.47 -14.17
CA ILE A 24 -15.46 12.06 -14.89
C ILE A 24 -15.51 13.59 -14.80
N ARG A 25 -16.70 14.19 -15.02
CA ARG A 25 -16.89 15.64 -14.91
C ARG A 25 -16.58 16.17 -13.51
N LEU A 26 -16.98 15.44 -12.46
CA LEU A 26 -16.70 15.81 -11.08
C LEU A 26 -15.21 15.70 -10.74
N LEU A 27 -14.55 14.64 -11.20
CA LEU A 27 -13.11 14.43 -11.02
C LEU A 27 -12.29 15.54 -11.69
N LEU A 28 -12.64 15.93 -12.91
CA LEU A 28 -12.00 17.07 -13.61
C LEU A 28 -12.19 18.39 -12.86
N LYS A 29 -13.37 18.59 -12.26
CA LYS A 29 -13.65 19.78 -11.45
C LYS A 29 -12.83 19.80 -10.15
N LEU A 30 -12.63 18.64 -9.52
CA LEU A 30 -11.83 18.50 -8.30
C LEU A 30 -10.32 18.65 -8.57
N ALA A 31 -9.85 18.22 -9.74
CA ALA A 31 -8.47 18.38 -10.18
C ALA A 31 -8.10 19.83 -10.57
N GLY A 32 -9.03 20.78 -10.48
CA GLY A 32 -8.81 22.16 -10.91
C GLY A 32 -8.79 22.35 -12.43
N GLU A 33 -9.09 21.29 -13.21
CA GLU A 33 -9.18 21.31 -14.67
C GLU A 33 -10.57 21.79 -15.15
N GLY A 34 -11.09 22.82 -14.50
CA GLY A 34 -12.30 23.53 -14.92
C GLY A 34 -12.03 24.41 -16.14
N LYS A 35 -11.66 23.81 -17.28
CA LYS A 35 -11.74 24.46 -18.60
C LYS A 35 -12.61 23.62 -19.52
N SER A 36 -13.81 24.15 -19.74
CA SER A 36 -14.70 23.83 -20.84
C SER A 36 -13.92 23.61 -22.15
N ARG A 37 -13.95 22.38 -22.66
CA ARG A 37 -13.73 22.12 -24.07
C ARG A 37 -15.06 22.34 -24.78
N ASP A 38 -15.21 23.53 -25.35
CA ASP A 38 -15.76 23.68 -26.70
C ASP A 38 -15.14 24.92 -27.36
N ASP A 39 -14.37 24.63 -28.41
CA ASP A 39 -13.98 25.40 -29.59
C ASP A 39 -13.54 26.88 -29.48
N SER A 40 -12.22 27.10 -29.58
CA SER A 40 -11.58 27.65 -30.80
C SER A 40 -10.13 28.14 -30.56
N ILE A 41 -9.24 27.61 -31.40
CA ILE A 41 -8.02 28.19 -32.00
C ILE A 41 -7.52 29.54 -31.41
N THR A 42 -6.34 29.54 -30.78
CA THR A 42 -5.10 30.25 -31.21
C THR A 42 -4.08 30.31 -30.07
N ASN A 43 -2.84 29.87 -30.33
CA ASN A 43 -1.65 30.35 -29.61
C ASN A 43 -1.43 31.84 -29.95
N PRO A 44 -0.73 32.68 -29.14
CA PRO A 44 0.42 32.31 -28.30
C PRO A 44 0.52 33.04 -26.93
N GLU A 45 1.63 32.76 -26.26
CA GLU A 45 2.35 33.57 -25.24
C GLU A 45 2.35 33.07 -23.79
N VAL A 46 3.56 32.66 -23.41
CA VAL A 46 4.08 32.45 -22.07
C VAL A 46 3.97 33.73 -21.25
N LYS A 47 3.36 33.65 -20.06
CA LYS A 47 3.77 34.44 -18.89
C LYS A 47 3.64 33.61 -17.62
N ASP A 48 4.82 33.24 -17.14
CA ASP A 48 5.25 33.15 -15.75
C ASP A 48 4.26 33.73 -14.71
N SER A 49 3.82 32.89 -13.78
CA SER A 49 3.33 33.33 -12.48
C SER A 49 3.74 32.27 -11.46
N GLY A 50 4.87 32.52 -10.79
CA GLY A 50 5.34 31.75 -9.66
C GLY A 50 4.31 31.66 -8.54
N TYR A 51 4.29 30.51 -7.88
CA TYR A 51 3.73 30.40 -6.54
C TYR A 51 4.89 30.33 -5.56
N ASP A 52 5.08 31.43 -4.83
CA ASP A 52 5.86 31.46 -3.60
C ASP A 52 5.19 30.53 -2.59
N VAL A 53 5.85 29.42 -2.27
CA VAL A 53 5.54 28.62 -1.09
C VAL A 53 6.27 29.26 0.09
N LEU A 54 5.54 30.04 0.89
CA LEU A 54 6.04 30.47 2.19
C LEU A 54 5.87 29.33 3.19
N VAL A 55 6.95 28.56 3.38
CA VAL A 55 7.10 27.63 4.50
C VAL A 55 7.61 28.43 5.70
N ASN A 56 6.89 28.46 6.81
CA ASN A 56 7.41 28.99 8.06
C ASN A 56 8.07 27.86 8.87
N GLU A 57 9.19 28.14 9.55
CA GLU A 57 10.15 27.18 10.16
C GLU A 57 9.63 26.38 11.39
N GLY A 58 8.37 25.94 11.38
CA GLY A 58 7.76 25.23 12.52
C GLY A 58 6.84 24.06 12.17
N GLY A 59 6.68 23.68 10.90
CA GLY A 59 6.05 22.41 10.52
C GLY A 59 4.62 22.19 11.04
N LYS A 60 3.81 23.24 11.24
CA LYS A 60 2.40 23.11 11.63
C LYS A 60 1.48 23.62 10.53
N ILE A 61 0.70 22.71 9.95
CA ILE A 61 -0.43 23.03 9.08
C ILE A 61 -1.61 23.40 9.98
N PHE A 62 -2.07 24.64 9.89
CA PHE A 62 -3.40 25.03 10.39
C PHE A 62 -4.39 24.89 9.24
N VAL A 63 -5.42 24.07 9.44
CA VAL A 63 -6.59 24.04 8.56
C VAL A 63 -7.46 25.21 8.97
N ASP A 64 -7.54 26.23 8.12
CA ASP A 64 -8.43 27.36 8.37
C ASP A 64 -9.88 26.92 8.18
N SER A 65 -10.69 27.24 9.18
CA SER A 65 -12.05 26.76 9.36
C SER A 65 -13.00 27.53 8.45
N ALA A 66 -13.44 26.89 7.37
CA ALA A 66 -14.49 27.40 6.48
C ALA A 66 -15.59 26.35 6.24
N LEU A 67 -16.10 25.75 7.32
CA LEU A 67 -17.34 24.97 7.31
C LEU A 67 -18.15 25.22 8.59
N SER A 68 -18.50 26.48 8.85
CA SER A 68 -19.59 26.82 9.78
C SER A 68 -20.92 26.70 9.03
N GLY A 69 -21.67 25.60 9.20
CA GLY A 69 -22.99 25.52 8.59
C GLY A 69 -23.75 24.20 8.63
N ILE A 70 -23.32 23.17 9.37
CA ILE A 70 -24.14 21.95 9.52
C ILE A 70 -24.57 21.82 10.99
N ASN A 71 -25.82 22.19 11.21
CA ASN A 71 -26.57 21.90 12.44
C ASN A 71 -26.86 20.39 12.46
N LEU A 72 -26.14 19.64 13.29
CA LEU A 72 -26.55 18.29 13.68
C LEU A 72 -27.13 18.37 15.09
N GLY A 73 -28.45 18.17 15.14
CA GLY A 73 -29.26 18.28 16.34
C GLY A 73 -28.92 17.26 17.41
N ASP A 74 -29.26 17.64 18.64
CA ASP A 74 -29.18 16.86 19.86
C ASP A 74 -29.72 15.44 19.70
N PHE A 75 -28.88 14.45 19.99
CA PHE A 75 -29.32 13.11 20.39
C PHE A 75 -28.65 12.74 21.70
N SER A 76 -29.36 13.02 22.80
CA SER A 76 -29.01 12.54 24.13
C SER A 76 -29.46 11.08 24.29
N SER A 77 -28.45 10.23 24.55
CA SER A 77 -28.45 9.09 25.49
C SER A 77 -29.56 8.05 25.46
N SER A 78 -29.17 6.80 25.17
CA SER A 78 -29.53 5.66 26.03
C SER A 78 -28.44 4.59 26.00
N GLU A 79 -27.81 4.43 27.16
CA GLU A 79 -27.18 3.24 27.75
C GLU A 79 -27.24 1.93 26.96
N GLN A 80 -26.06 1.35 26.71
CA GLN A 80 -25.77 -0.05 27.10
C GLN A 80 -24.26 -0.29 27.09
N SER A 81 -23.69 -0.19 28.29
CA SER A 81 -22.35 -0.65 28.63
C SER A 81 -22.27 -2.18 28.53
N LYS A 82 -21.43 -2.69 27.63
CA LYS A 82 -20.77 -3.99 27.81
C LYS A 82 -19.28 -3.72 27.98
N GLN A 83 -18.81 -3.97 29.20
CA GLN A 83 -17.40 -4.12 29.53
C GLN A 83 -16.78 -5.10 28.53
N MET A 84 -15.88 -4.62 27.69
CA MET A 84 -14.87 -5.47 27.07
C MET A 84 -13.66 -5.41 27.98
N ASP A 85 -13.31 -6.57 28.53
CA ASP A 85 -12.12 -6.78 29.32
C ASP A 85 -10.90 -6.20 28.60
N GLU A 86 -10.23 -5.25 29.26
CA GLU A 86 -8.83 -4.93 29.00
C GLU A 86 -8.01 -6.19 29.26
N LYS A 87 -7.83 -7.02 28.23
CA LYS A 87 -6.74 -7.96 28.21
C LYS A 87 -5.47 -7.14 28.05
N ASP A 88 -4.78 -6.95 29.16
CA ASP A 88 -3.33 -6.76 29.22
C ASP A 88 -2.69 -7.73 28.22
N PHE A 89 -2.32 -7.21 27.05
CA PHE A 89 -1.39 -7.88 26.14
C PHE A 89 -0.03 -7.79 26.80
N GLY A 90 0.24 -8.76 27.68
CA GLY A 90 1.56 -8.97 28.23
C GLY A 90 2.53 -9.16 27.07
N LEU A 91 3.40 -8.17 26.88
CA LEU A 91 4.64 -8.30 26.13
C LEU A 91 5.41 -9.46 26.77
N SER A 92 5.30 -10.65 26.20
CA SER A 92 6.09 -11.78 26.65
C SER A 92 7.54 -11.48 26.27
N GLU A 93 8.39 -11.27 27.27
CA GLU A 93 9.85 -11.28 27.13
C GLU A 93 10.31 -12.68 26.73
N GLY A 94 9.99 -13.08 25.50
CA GLY A 94 10.58 -14.23 24.85
C GLY A 94 11.94 -13.82 24.33
N SER A 95 12.99 -14.48 24.80
CA SER A 95 14.35 -14.38 24.26
C SER A 95 14.42 -15.00 22.85
N GLY A 96 13.61 -14.50 21.93
CA GLY A 96 13.54 -14.90 20.53
C GLY A 96 14.42 -13.96 19.70
N GLU A 97 15.27 -14.51 18.86
CA GLU A 97 15.97 -13.72 17.85
C GLU A 97 14.93 -12.98 17.01
N ASN A 98 15.07 -11.66 16.91
CA ASN A 98 14.24 -10.82 16.05
C ASN A 98 14.42 -11.30 14.59
N LEU A 99 13.44 -12.05 14.07
CA LEU A 99 13.50 -12.68 12.74
C LEU A 99 13.86 -11.67 11.64
N LEU A 100 13.28 -10.47 11.74
CA LEU A 100 13.39 -9.40 10.75
C LEU A 100 14.60 -8.48 10.98
N ASP A 101 15.36 -8.66 12.06
CA ASP A 101 16.58 -7.89 12.33
C ASP A 101 17.84 -8.55 11.74
N SER A 102 17.67 -9.69 11.06
CA SER A 102 18.77 -10.34 10.36
C SER A 102 19.31 -9.48 9.21
N LYS A 103 20.59 -9.67 8.90
CA LYS A 103 21.25 -8.93 7.82
C LYS A 103 20.72 -9.41 6.48
N LEU A 104 20.24 -8.47 5.65
CA LEU A 104 19.89 -8.72 4.26
C LEU A 104 21.14 -8.62 3.37
N ASP A 105 21.21 -9.47 2.35
CA ASP A 105 22.14 -9.31 1.24
C ASP A 105 21.48 -8.54 0.06
N VAL A 106 22.28 -8.22 -0.96
CA VAL A 106 21.78 -7.62 -2.20
C VAL A 106 20.74 -8.55 -2.83
N GLY A 107 19.60 -7.99 -3.24
CA GLY A 107 18.49 -8.74 -3.80
C GLY A 107 17.60 -9.44 -2.77
N GLU A 108 17.78 -9.16 -1.47
CA GLU A 108 16.96 -9.73 -0.39
C GLU A 108 16.06 -8.67 0.26
N VAL A 109 14.83 -9.05 0.62
CA VAL A 109 13.84 -8.17 1.25
C VAL A 109 12.94 -8.96 2.22
N PHE A 110 12.53 -8.31 3.31
CA PHE A 110 11.49 -8.83 4.19
C PHE A 110 10.12 -8.27 3.84
N PHE A 111 9.10 -9.10 3.96
CA PHE A 111 7.71 -8.70 3.78
C PHE A 111 6.77 -9.53 4.66
N ILE A 112 5.57 -9.01 4.91
CA ILE A 112 4.48 -9.76 5.55
C ILE A 112 3.39 -9.96 4.52
N GLY A 113 2.92 -11.19 4.38
CA GLY A 113 1.87 -11.56 3.44
C GLY A 113 0.82 -12.44 4.12
N ASN A 114 -0.40 -12.39 3.59
CA ASN A 114 -1.42 -13.36 3.94
C ASN A 114 -1.05 -14.72 3.34
N SER A 115 -1.01 -15.74 4.17
CA SER A 115 -0.82 -17.13 3.76
C SER A 115 -2.15 -17.73 3.31
N GLU A 116 -2.09 -18.79 2.50
CA GLU A 116 -3.28 -19.49 1.97
C GLU A 116 -4.23 -20.05 3.06
N ASP A 117 -3.73 -20.26 4.29
CA ASP A 117 -4.50 -20.73 5.44
C ASP A 117 -5.25 -19.60 6.17
N GLY A 118 -5.13 -18.35 5.70
CA GLY A 118 -5.79 -17.18 6.26
C GLY A 118 -5.06 -16.53 7.44
N ASN A 119 -3.84 -16.97 7.75
CA ASN A 119 -2.95 -16.28 8.67
C ASN A 119 -2.10 -15.23 7.93
N PHE A 120 -1.32 -14.44 8.67
CA PHE A 120 -0.25 -13.63 8.10
C PHE A 120 1.09 -14.16 8.61
N ASP A 121 2.05 -14.24 7.71
CA ASP A 121 3.37 -14.79 7.97
C ASP A 121 4.46 -13.80 7.54
N ALA A 122 5.62 -13.90 8.18
CA ALA A 122 6.80 -13.17 7.80
C ALA A 122 7.59 -13.95 6.75
N TYR A 123 7.96 -13.27 5.67
CA TYR A 123 8.67 -13.86 4.55
C TYR A 123 9.96 -13.13 4.25
N LYS A 124 10.92 -13.87 3.70
CA LYS A 124 12.10 -13.32 3.05
C LYS A 124 12.08 -13.69 1.58
N LEU A 125 12.08 -12.68 0.72
CA LEU A 125 12.26 -12.85 -0.72
C LEU A 125 13.73 -12.60 -1.06
N SER A 126 14.32 -13.48 -1.87
CA SER A 126 15.71 -13.38 -2.33
C SER A 126 15.78 -13.56 -3.83
N ILE A 127 16.44 -12.64 -4.55
CA ILE A 127 16.73 -12.74 -5.99
C ILE A 127 18.24 -12.74 -6.19
N LYS A 128 18.75 -13.73 -6.91
CA LYS A 128 20.18 -13.86 -7.23
C LYS A 128 20.37 -14.13 -8.71
N GLN A 129 21.44 -13.59 -9.29
CA GLN A 129 21.79 -13.89 -10.68
C GLN A 129 22.14 -15.37 -10.81
N SER A 130 21.63 -16.03 -11.85
CA SER A 130 21.81 -17.47 -12.07
C SER A 130 21.97 -17.78 -13.55
N ASP A 131 22.49 -18.96 -13.87
CA ASP A 131 22.61 -19.43 -15.25
C ASP A 131 21.26 -19.89 -15.83
N GLU A 132 20.28 -20.17 -14.96
CA GLU A 132 18.94 -20.65 -15.31
C GLU A 132 17.88 -19.89 -14.49
N PHE A 133 16.67 -19.80 -15.01
CA PHE A 133 15.54 -19.30 -14.23
C PHE A 133 15.03 -20.38 -13.26
N LYS A 134 15.03 -20.08 -11.97
CA LYS A 134 14.60 -20.98 -10.89
C LYS A 134 13.75 -20.23 -9.88
N VAL A 135 12.64 -20.84 -9.47
CA VAL A 135 11.75 -20.29 -8.44
C VAL A 135 11.51 -21.34 -7.36
N SER A 136 11.63 -20.93 -6.11
CA SER A 136 11.27 -21.70 -4.92
C SER A 136 10.36 -20.88 -4.02
N PRO A 137 9.12 -21.32 -3.74
CA PRO A 137 8.52 -22.60 -4.13
C PRO A 137 8.05 -22.64 -5.59
N LYS A 138 8.10 -23.83 -6.22
CA LYS A 138 7.88 -24.00 -7.68
C LYS A 138 6.48 -23.62 -8.19
N ASN A 139 5.47 -23.67 -7.33
CA ASN A 139 4.10 -23.29 -7.71
C ASN A 139 3.96 -21.79 -8.03
N LEU A 140 4.92 -20.96 -7.62
CA LEU A 140 4.95 -19.54 -7.94
C LEU A 140 5.68 -19.24 -9.27
N GLU A 141 6.28 -20.25 -9.92
CA GLU A 141 7.15 -20.03 -11.08
C GLU A 141 6.40 -19.35 -12.25
N GLU A 142 5.17 -19.77 -12.54
CA GLU A 142 4.38 -19.22 -13.64
C GLU A 142 3.99 -17.76 -13.39
N ASP A 143 3.57 -17.44 -12.17
CA ASP A 143 3.18 -16.07 -11.80
C ASP A 143 4.39 -15.12 -11.79
N ILE A 144 5.49 -15.53 -11.16
CA ILE A 144 6.73 -14.75 -11.12
C ILE A 144 7.29 -14.50 -12.52
N ARG A 145 7.22 -15.49 -13.42
CA ARG A 145 7.68 -15.35 -14.80
C ARG A 145 6.88 -14.29 -15.58
N ASN A 146 5.62 -14.06 -15.22
CA ASN A 146 4.81 -13.00 -15.85
C ASN A 146 5.15 -11.60 -15.33
N ASN A 147 5.80 -11.50 -14.16
CA ASN A 147 6.05 -10.25 -13.45
C ASN A 147 7.51 -9.75 -13.52
N ILE A 148 8.47 -10.57 -13.99
CA ILE A 148 9.90 -10.21 -14.06
C ILE A 148 10.39 -10.14 -15.51
N PRO A 149 11.29 -9.19 -15.86
CA PRO A 149 11.93 -9.16 -17.17
C PRO A 149 12.68 -10.46 -17.52
N ASP A 150 12.80 -10.77 -18.82
CA ASP A 150 13.46 -11.97 -19.34
C ASP A 150 14.98 -12.01 -19.05
N TYR A 151 15.37 -12.43 -17.84
CA TYR A 151 16.75 -12.82 -17.52
C TYR A 151 16.78 -14.00 -16.54
N ASN A 152 17.91 -14.73 -16.56
CA ASN A 152 18.10 -15.89 -15.71
C ASN A 152 18.40 -15.45 -14.28
N CYS A 153 17.53 -15.85 -13.36
CA CYS A 153 17.65 -15.56 -11.95
C CYS A 153 17.11 -16.72 -11.11
N GLU A 154 17.61 -16.81 -9.90
CA GLU A 154 17.09 -17.69 -8.86
C GLU A 154 16.32 -16.84 -7.84
N ILE A 155 15.06 -17.19 -7.64
CA ILE A 155 14.14 -16.49 -6.74
C ILE A 155 13.66 -17.46 -5.67
N THR A 156 13.83 -17.05 -4.43
CA THR A 156 13.42 -17.84 -3.26
C THR A 156 12.52 -16.99 -2.38
N ILE A 157 11.36 -17.52 -2.01
CA ILE A 157 10.45 -16.95 -1.03
C ILE A 157 10.40 -17.93 0.16
N ASP A 158 11.11 -17.57 1.23
CA ASP A 158 11.18 -18.35 2.46
C ASP A 158 10.15 -17.82 3.46
N ASN A 159 9.29 -18.69 3.98
CA ASN A 159 8.45 -18.38 5.13
C ASN A 159 9.27 -18.55 6.42
N LEU A 160 9.31 -17.50 7.23
CA LEU A 160 10.12 -17.43 8.46
C LEU A 160 9.32 -17.82 9.71
N THR A 161 7.99 -17.80 9.64
CA THR A 161 7.09 -18.03 10.79
C THR A 161 6.20 -19.26 10.65
N GLY A 162 6.12 -19.81 9.44
CA GLY A 162 5.30 -20.98 9.10
C GLY A 162 5.80 -21.70 7.85
N ASP A 163 4.88 -22.43 7.21
CA ASP A 163 5.09 -23.18 5.96
C ASP A 163 4.12 -22.78 4.85
N GLY A 164 3.26 -21.80 5.11
CA GLY A 164 2.28 -21.26 4.16
C GLY A 164 2.93 -20.47 3.03
N ILE A 165 2.28 -20.50 1.87
CA ILE A 165 2.67 -19.71 0.68
C ILE A 165 1.79 -18.47 0.61
N THR A 166 2.31 -17.39 0.05
CA THR A 166 1.60 -16.13 -0.17
C THR A 166 1.70 -15.72 -1.63
N ASN A 167 0.70 -14.97 -2.10
CA ASN A 167 0.70 -14.31 -3.42
C ASN A 167 1.01 -12.80 -3.31
N GLN A 168 1.18 -12.28 -2.09
CA GLN A 168 1.41 -10.86 -1.81
C GLN A 168 2.90 -10.51 -1.82
N TYR A 169 3.57 -10.82 -2.93
CA TYR A 169 5.01 -10.61 -3.10
C TYR A 169 5.34 -9.71 -4.29
N ASN A 170 4.36 -9.12 -4.98
CA ASN A 170 4.62 -8.37 -6.21
C ASN A 170 5.50 -7.16 -5.96
N MET A 171 5.14 -6.31 -5.01
CA MET A 171 5.98 -5.16 -4.68
C MET A 171 7.33 -5.55 -4.03
N PRO A 172 7.38 -6.50 -3.07
CA PRO A 172 8.65 -7.05 -2.59
C PRO A 172 9.57 -7.54 -3.71
N LEU A 173 9.02 -8.23 -4.72
CA LEU A 173 9.77 -8.76 -5.85
C LEU A 173 10.39 -7.65 -6.71
N VAL A 174 9.62 -6.60 -7.00
CA VAL A 174 10.11 -5.42 -7.73
C VAL A 174 11.27 -4.75 -6.99
N ILE A 175 11.15 -4.58 -5.67
CA ILE A 175 12.19 -3.96 -4.84
C ILE A 175 13.43 -4.82 -4.74
N ALA A 176 13.28 -6.13 -4.56
CA ALA A 176 14.40 -7.05 -4.53
C ALA A 176 15.15 -7.06 -5.87
N ASN A 177 14.43 -7.00 -6.99
CA ASN A 177 15.06 -6.87 -8.29
C ASN A 177 15.83 -5.54 -8.42
N GLU A 178 15.23 -4.42 -8.01
CA GLU A 178 15.90 -3.12 -8.06
C GLU A 178 17.15 -3.09 -7.16
N SER A 179 17.09 -3.70 -5.97
CA SER A 179 18.25 -3.91 -5.08
C SER A 179 19.37 -4.66 -5.80
N LEU A 180 19.04 -5.73 -6.54
CA LEU A 180 19.99 -6.49 -7.32
C LEU A 180 20.60 -5.67 -8.47
N VAL A 181 19.78 -4.92 -9.22
CA VAL A 181 20.21 -4.07 -10.34
C VAL A 181 21.14 -2.94 -9.88
N ARG A 182 20.82 -2.31 -8.75
CA ARG A 182 21.64 -1.24 -8.16
C ARG A 182 22.85 -1.75 -7.39
N ASN A 183 22.84 -3.04 -7.04
CA ASN A 183 23.82 -3.66 -6.15
C ASN A 183 23.90 -2.95 -4.79
N GLU A 184 22.72 -2.69 -4.21
CA GLU A 184 22.56 -1.98 -2.95
C GLU A 184 21.70 -2.79 -1.97
N ILE A 185 22.04 -2.71 -0.68
CA ILE A 185 21.43 -3.52 0.37
C ILE A 185 20.35 -2.71 1.09
N ILE A 186 19.18 -3.31 1.28
CA ILE A 186 18.09 -2.73 2.08
C ILE A 186 18.45 -2.85 3.57
N ALA A 187 18.18 -1.79 4.34
CA ALA A 187 18.47 -1.78 5.77
C ALA A 187 17.72 -2.91 6.52
N SER A 188 18.41 -3.62 7.41
CA SER A 188 17.80 -4.65 8.28
C SER A 188 16.62 -4.10 9.09
N GLY A 189 15.60 -4.94 9.29
CA GLY A 189 14.35 -4.53 9.92
C GLY A 189 13.41 -3.74 9.01
N THR A 190 13.77 -3.51 7.74
CA THR A 190 12.86 -2.89 6.77
C THR A 190 11.92 -3.94 6.20
N VAL A 191 10.62 -3.73 6.36
CA VAL A 191 9.56 -4.57 5.83
C VAL A 191 8.85 -3.81 4.71
N ILE A 192 8.64 -4.47 3.58
CA ILE A 192 7.87 -3.93 2.46
C ILE A 192 6.54 -4.68 2.42
N LEU A 193 5.42 -3.95 2.49
CA LEU A 193 4.12 -4.54 2.21
C LEU A 193 3.76 -4.36 0.73
N ASP A 194 3.03 -5.32 0.20
CA ASP A 194 2.52 -5.28 -1.17
C ASP A 194 1.56 -4.09 -1.38
N ASP A 195 1.29 -3.76 -2.63
CA ASP A 195 0.34 -2.70 -2.97
C ASP A 195 -1.11 -3.19 -3.04
N GLU A 196 -1.32 -4.49 -2.87
CA GLU A 196 -2.62 -5.13 -2.70
C GLU A 196 -3.30 -4.69 -1.39
N PRO A 197 -4.65 -4.68 -1.36
CA PRO A 197 -5.39 -4.39 -0.15
C PRO A 197 -5.18 -5.50 0.90
N TYR A 198 -4.91 -5.08 2.13
CA TYR A 198 -4.77 -5.97 3.27
C TYR A 198 -6.02 -5.91 4.17
N GLU A 199 -6.52 -7.08 4.57
CA GLU A 199 -7.39 -7.18 5.73
C GLU A 199 -6.55 -7.08 7.00
N ASN A 200 -7.07 -6.45 8.06
CA ASN A 200 -6.41 -6.35 9.37
C ASN A 200 -4.98 -5.79 9.34
N LEU A 201 -4.72 -4.80 8.48
CA LEU A 201 -3.40 -4.19 8.29
C LEU A 201 -2.74 -3.72 9.61
N SER A 202 -3.51 -3.23 10.58
CA SER A 202 -2.99 -2.88 11.91
C SER A 202 -2.40 -4.07 12.66
N GLU A 203 -2.98 -5.27 12.54
CA GLU A 203 -2.46 -6.49 13.15
C GLU A 203 -1.20 -6.97 12.43
N ILE A 204 -1.18 -6.87 11.10
CA ILE A 204 0.00 -7.16 10.27
C ILE A 204 1.20 -6.29 10.67
N ILE A 205 0.98 -4.98 10.86
CA ILE A 205 2.06 -4.08 11.26
C ILE A 205 2.53 -4.39 12.68
N ARG A 206 1.60 -4.67 13.60
CA ARG A 206 1.96 -5.08 14.95
C ARG A 206 2.80 -6.36 14.95
N PHE A 207 2.40 -7.35 14.15
CA PHE A 207 3.16 -8.58 13.97
C PHE A 207 4.57 -8.31 13.41
N ALA A 208 4.70 -7.42 12.43
CA ALA A 208 6.01 -7.02 11.93
C ALA A 208 6.87 -6.42 13.05
N MET A 209 6.31 -5.52 13.87
CA MET A 209 7.01 -4.90 15.01
C MET A 209 7.45 -5.95 16.04
N GLU A 210 6.57 -6.88 16.41
CA GLU A 210 6.85 -7.97 17.35
C GLU A 210 7.95 -8.91 16.84
N ASN A 211 8.12 -9.04 15.52
CA ASN A 211 9.17 -9.83 14.88
C ASN A 211 10.44 -9.02 14.55
N GLY A 212 10.55 -7.79 15.06
CA GLY A 212 11.77 -6.98 14.99
C GLY A 212 11.88 -6.08 13.75
N ALA A 213 10.77 -5.84 13.04
CA ALA A 213 10.75 -4.77 12.06
C ALA A 213 11.05 -3.42 12.75
N LYS A 214 11.84 -2.59 12.09
CA LYS A 214 12.16 -1.20 12.48
C LYS A 214 11.34 -0.20 11.70
N LYS A 215 10.92 -0.58 10.49
CA LYS A 215 10.17 0.28 9.58
C LYS A 215 9.35 -0.55 8.61
N VAL A 216 8.13 -0.12 8.33
CA VAL A 216 7.23 -0.78 7.38
C VAL A 216 6.89 0.21 6.27
N HIS A 217 7.24 -0.13 5.03
CA HIS A 217 6.86 0.64 3.85
C HIS A 217 5.54 0.16 3.29
N LEU A 218 4.60 1.09 3.12
CA LEU A 218 3.23 0.79 2.73
C LEU A 218 2.76 1.72 1.61
N SER A 219 2.08 1.16 0.62
CA SER A 219 1.48 1.97 -0.45
C SER A 219 0.44 2.93 0.12
N LEU A 220 0.42 4.18 -0.35
CA LEU A 220 -0.57 5.17 0.05
C LEU A 220 -2.00 4.71 -0.28
N LYS A 221 -2.18 3.79 -1.23
CA LYS A 221 -3.46 3.12 -1.52
C LYS A 221 -4.08 2.49 -0.26
N ASN A 222 -3.23 2.00 0.64
CA ASN A 222 -3.62 1.32 1.88
C ASN A 222 -3.68 2.24 3.12
N ALA A 223 -3.44 3.55 2.97
CA ALA A 223 -3.38 4.47 4.11
C ALA A 223 -4.71 4.58 4.89
N MET A 224 -5.84 4.46 4.21
CA MET A 224 -7.16 4.50 4.87
C MET A 224 -7.37 3.32 5.82
N ALA A 225 -6.74 2.18 5.58
CA ALA A 225 -6.87 1.00 6.43
C ALA A 225 -6.17 1.14 7.79
N VAL A 226 -5.28 2.14 7.94
CA VAL A 226 -4.53 2.42 9.18
C VAL A 226 -4.88 3.77 9.80
N ILE A 227 -5.90 4.47 9.30
CA ILE A 227 -6.25 5.83 9.78
C ILE A 227 -6.62 5.87 11.27
N ASN A 228 -7.16 4.76 11.80
CA ASN A 228 -7.53 4.61 13.20
C ASN A 228 -6.51 3.76 13.98
N ALA A 229 -5.34 3.48 13.39
CA ALA A 229 -4.30 2.73 14.07
C ALA A 229 -3.74 3.57 15.25
N PRO A 230 -3.30 2.92 16.34
CA PRO A 230 -2.60 3.59 17.43
C PRO A 230 -1.38 4.39 16.94
N PRO A 231 -1.02 5.50 17.60
CA PRO A 231 0.14 6.32 17.21
C PRO A 231 1.44 5.52 17.07
N GLU A 232 1.63 4.51 17.91
CA GLU A 232 2.81 3.65 17.90
C GLU A 232 2.95 2.88 16.57
N ILE A 233 1.83 2.50 15.95
CA ILE A 233 1.82 1.86 14.62
C ILE A 233 2.14 2.90 13.54
N LEU A 234 1.55 4.09 13.63
CA LEU A 234 1.74 5.14 12.64
C LEU A 234 3.19 5.64 12.55
N GLU A 235 3.90 5.67 13.68
CA GLU A 235 5.32 6.04 13.73
C GLU A 235 6.24 5.02 13.02
N PHE A 236 5.80 3.77 12.88
CA PHE A 236 6.53 2.70 12.19
C PHE A 236 6.28 2.67 10.67
N LEU A 237 5.27 3.41 10.20
CA LEU A 237 4.86 3.40 8.81
C LEU A 237 5.55 4.49 8.00
N ASP A 238 5.95 4.12 6.78
CA ASP A 238 6.40 5.08 5.78
C ASP A 238 5.69 4.85 4.45
N PHE A 239 4.89 5.85 4.05
CA PHE A 239 4.04 5.73 2.88
C PHE A 239 4.76 6.10 1.59
N TYR A 240 4.46 5.38 0.51
CA TYR A 240 4.90 5.74 -0.83
C TYR A 240 3.74 5.77 -1.82
N ARG A 241 3.86 6.58 -2.87
CA ARG A 241 2.87 6.73 -3.94
C ARG A 241 3.27 6.04 -5.23
N THR A 242 4.57 6.04 -5.53
CA THR A 242 5.13 5.50 -6.78
C THR A 242 6.35 4.64 -6.48
N TYR A 243 6.77 3.84 -7.46
CA TYR A 243 7.96 3.00 -7.36
C TYR A 243 9.23 3.81 -7.18
N GLU A 244 9.36 4.93 -7.89
CA GLU A 244 10.52 5.82 -7.77
C GLU A 244 10.64 6.38 -6.35
N GLN A 245 9.51 6.75 -5.73
CA GLN A 245 9.53 7.28 -4.37
C GLN A 245 10.01 6.24 -3.35
N ILE A 246 9.64 4.97 -3.49
CA ILE A 246 10.13 3.95 -2.57
C ILE A 246 11.59 3.60 -2.87
N PHE A 247 12.02 3.60 -4.13
CA PHE A 247 13.42 3.40 -4.46
C PHE A 247 14.31 4.49 -3.85
N ASP A 248 13.94 5.77 -3.99
CA ASP A 248 14.67 6.91 -3.38
C ASP A 248 14.71 6.85 -1.84
N LYS A 249 13.81 6.11 -1.21
CA LYS A 249 13.77 5.92 0.25
C LYS A 249 14.63 4.75 0.72
N LEU A 250 14.82 3.74 -0.14
CA LEU A 250 15.50 2.49 0.21
C LEU A 250 16.98 2.47 -0.21
N PHE A 251 17.34 3.26 -1.21
CA PHE A 251 18.62 3.26 -1.94
C PHE A 251 19.17 4.70 -2.00
#